data_AF-A0A2D6HIS7-F1
#
_entry.id   AF-A0A2D6HIS7-F1
#
_cell.length_a   1.000
_cell.length_b   1.000
_cell.length_c   1.000
_cell.angle_alpha   90.00
_cell.angle_beta   90.00
_cell.angle_gamma   90.00
#
_symmetry.space_group_name_H-M   'P 1'
#
loop_
_entity.id
_entity.type
_entity.pdbx_description
1 polymer ?
#
loop_
_entity_poly.entity_id
_entity_poly.type
_entity_poly.pdbx_seq_one_letter_code
_entity_poly.pdbx_strand_id
1 'polypeptide(L)'
;MAPELPSFFRRRLRLHEARRALLAGSPAAALKRLDDPCLSGSADAERLRARAREALAREAPSRGTPSGETGPASAADSGVASALEELLAQMRAARDGAVQGVSPRGGVARAPAEPARPLPVAVRGSEPPAVAEEEPGGAATDEPAPLRFLLAVDDAGEFLVAFGEQVVLGHARMGEADLPLLADLDARHARIRGGESFHGGALWLIEPLAGQSITVRGAPIGAGGAELGDGDEIGLAPNLGLRFFLPEVASGVCRLELLHGAECFGASRVLLVKPRSGARLRIGARRDRHIAVRGLPYDVDLELADGELALRCEAGLRAGPGSSGAPAPAELRIPCPPERRVDIVVGRAEGGRPPFAFSVSPLPDVTESAR
;
A
#
# COMPACT_ATOMS: atom_id res chain seq x y z
N MET A 1 19.27 -32.36 16.92
CA MET A 1 19.47 -30.89 16.84
C MET A 1 18.42 -30.33 15.89
N ALA A 2 17.57 -29.41 16.34
CA ALA A 2 16.63 -28.76 15.43
C ALA A 2 17.41 -27.86 14.46
N PRO A 3 17.07 -27.84 13.15
CA PRO A 3 17.71 -26.94 12.21
C PRO A 3 17.47 -25.49 12.65
N GLU A 4 18.52 -24.68 12.68
CA GLU A 4 18.37 -23.25 12.95
C GLU A 4 17.53 -22.62 11.83
N LEU A 5 16.46 -21.93 12.22
CA LEU A 5 15.63 -21.19 11.27
C LEU A 5 16.50 -20.11 10.59
N PRO A 6 16.33 -19.88 9.27
CA PRO A 6 16.95 -18.76 8.59
C PRO A 6 16.72 -17.43 9.33
N SER A 7 17.71 -16.55 9.33
CA SER A 7 17.70 -15.30 10.11
C SER A 7 16.46 -14.44 9.82
N PHE A 8 16.01 -14.37 8.57
CA PHE A 8 14.82 -13.62 8.18
C PHE A 8 13.53 -14.21 8.76
N PHE A 9 13.38 -15.54 8.78
CA PHE A 9 12.22 -16.20 9.39
C PHE A 9 12.18 -15.94 10.90
N ARG A 10 13.33 -16.08 11.56
CA ARG A 10 13.45 -15.79 12.99
C ARG A 10 13.07 -14.34 13.28
N ARG A 11 13.56 -13.39 12.48
CA ARG A 11 13.21 -11.96 12.58
C ARG A 11 11.71 -11.73 12.41
N ARG A 12 11.10 -12.27 11.35
CA ARG A 12 9.66 -12.14 11.10
C ARG A 12 8.83 -12.73 12.23
N LEU A 13 9.20 -13.92 12.70
CA LEU A 13 8.55 -14.58 13.83
C LEU A 13 8.64 -13.73 15.10
N ARG A 14 9.82 -13.19 15.43
CA ARG A 14 10.00 -12.32 16.60
C ARG A 14 9.18 -11.03 16.52
N LEU A 15 9.13 -10.40 15.35
CA LEU A 15 8.28 -9.22 15.13
C LEU A 15 6.79 -9.56 15.30
N HIS A 16 6.35 -10.71 14.78
CA HIS A 16 4.97 -11.18 14.94
C HIS A 16 4.63 -11.46 16.40
N GLU A 17 5.50 -12.17 17.12
CA GLU A 17 5.35 -12.46 18.56
C GLU A 17 5.30 -11.17 19.38
N ALA A 18 6.16 -10.19 19.09
CA ALA A 18 6.16 -8.89 19.75
C ALA A 18 4.85 -8.11 19.49
N ARG A 19 4.36 -8.10 18.25
CA ARG A 19 3.08 -7.47 17.90
C ARG A 19 1.91 -8.14 18.61
N ARG A 20 1.88 -9.47 18.63
CA ARG A 20 0.87 -10.25 19.35
C ARG A 20 0.89 -9.96 20.86
N ALA A 21 2.07 -9.84 21.46
CA ALA A 21 2.21 -9.48 22.87
C ALA A 21 1.69 -8.06 23.17
N LEU A 22 1.92 -7.09 22.29
CA LEU A 22 1.36 -5.74 22.42
C LEU A 22 -0.17 -5.73 22.34
N LEU A 23 -0.74 -6.46 21.37
CA LEU A 23 -2.18 -6.59 21.22
C LEU A 23 -2.84 -7.28 22.44
N ALA A 24 -2.11 -8.21 23.08
CA ALA A 24 -2.54 -8.86 24.31
C ALA A 24 -2.34 -8.00 25.57
N GLY A 25 -2.04 -6.70 25.46
CA GLY A 25 -1.83 -5.82 26.61
C GLY A 25 -0.60 -6.19 27.44
N SER A 26 0.41 -6.82 26.84
CA SER A 26 1.63 -7.27 27.52
C SER A 26 2.88 -6.57 26.95
N PRO A 27 3.02 -5.24 27.14
CA PRO A 27 4.09 -4.48 26.50
C PRO A 27 5.50 -4.86 27.00
N ALA A 28 5.66 -5.30 28.26
CA ALA A 28 6.92 -5.84 28.77
C ALA A 28 7.36 -7.12 28.04
N ALA A 29 6.41 -8.02 27.76
CA ALA A 29 6.70 -9.25 27.01
C ALA A 29 7.10 -8.93 25.56
N ALA A 30 6.46 -7.92 24.96
CA ALA A 30 6.84 -7.44 23.63
C ALA A 30 8.29 -6.92 23.61
N LEU A 31 8.70 -6.08 24.57
CA LEU A 31 10.09 -5.59 24.67
C LEU A 31 11.10 -6.74 24.76
N LYS A 32 10.83 -7.75 25.61
CA LYS A 32 11.70 -8.93 25.72
C LYS A 32 11.88 -9.67 24.39
N ARG A 33 10.84 -9.75 23.55
CA ARG A 33 10.95 -10.35 22.19
C ARG A 33 11.71 -9.45 21.23
N LEU A 34 11.60 -8.13 21.41
CA LEU A 34 12.27 -7.12 20.59
C LEU A 34 13.77 -6.97 20.92
N ASP A 35 14.24 -7.52 22.03
CA ASP A 35 15.67 -7.54 22.40
C ASP A 35 16.49 -8.63 21.67
N ASP A 36 15.88 -9.46 20.81
CA ASP A 36 16.60 -10.46 20.02
C ASP A 36 17.61 -9.78 19.06
N PRO A 37 18.91 -10.19 19.03
CA PRO A 37 19.92 -9.59 18.17
C PRO A 37 19.58 -9.61 16.68
N CYS A 38 18.74 -10.55 16.22
CA CYS A 38 18.28 -10.58 14.82
C CYS A 38 17.41 -9.37 14.43
N LEU A 39 16.95 -8.59 15.40
CA LEU A 39 16.16 -7.38 15.22
C LEU A 39 16.99 -6.09 15.32
N SER A 40 18.32 -6.19 15.44
CA SER A 40 19.20 -5.03 15.46
C SER A 40 19.11 -4.26 14.13
N GLY A 41 18.87 -2.94 14.20
CA GLY A 41 18.73 -2.07 13.03
C GLY A 41 17.38 -2.16 12.30
N SER A 42 16.44 -3.00 12.75
CA SER A 42 15.11 -3.11 12.15
C SER A 42 14.23 -1.89 12.44
N ALA A 43 13.79 -1.17 11.40
CA ALA A 43 12.90 -0.03 11.56
C ALA A 43 11.54 -0.43 12.19
N ASP A 44 11.01 -1.61 11.84
CA ASP A 44 9.78 -2.14 12.44
C ASP A 44 9.97 -2.48 13.92
N ALA A 45 11.09 -3.11 14.29
CA ALA A 45 11.36 -3.38 15.70
C ALA A 45 11.46 -2.08 16.50
N GLU A 46 12.12 -1.04 15.97
CA GLU A 46 12.19 0.27 16.65
C GLU A 46 10.82 0.91 16.84
N ARG A 47 9.96 0.87 15.82
CA ARG A 47 8.57 1.34 15.92
C ARG A 47 7.79 0.58 17.00
N LEU A 48 7.94 -0.75 17.05
CA LEU A 48 7.28 -1.57 18.08
C LEU A 48 7.86 -1.32 19.48
N ARG A 49 9.18 -1.10 19.61
CA ARG A 49 9.81 -0.74 20.90
C ARG A 49 9.29 0.59 21.42
N ALA A 50 9.16 1.59 20.53
CA ALA A 50 8.58 2.88 20.89
C ALA A 50 7.15 2.73 21.41
N ARG A 51 6.28 2.01 20.67
CA ARG A 51 4.90 1.73 21.09
C ARG A 51 4.82 0.95 22.40
N ALA A 52 5.67 -0.05 22.60
CA ALA A 52 5.71 -0.84 23.83
C ALA A 52 6.12 -0.02 25.05
N ARG A 53 7.12 0.87 24.90
CA ARG A 53 7.54 1.80 25.97
C ARG A 53 6.44 2.80 26.31
N GLU A 54 5.75 3.32 25.30
CA GLU A 54 4.62 4.23 25.49
C GLU A 54 3.47 3.54 26.24
N ALA A 55 3.13 2.30 25.87
CA ALA A 55 2.12 1.51 26.58
C ALA A 55 2.51 1.25 28.05
N LEU A 56 3.77 0.89 28.33
CA LEU A 56 4.27 0.73 29.71
C LEU A 56 4.19 2.04 30.50
N ALA A 57 4.53 3.18 29.88
CA ALA A 57 4.44 4.48 30.53
C ALA A 57 2.99 4.84 30.91
N ARG A 58 2.01 4.42 30.09
CA ARG A 58 0.58 4.59 30.39
C ARG A 58 0.07 3.66 31.50
N GLU A 59 0.70 2.52 31.74
CA GLU A 59 0.36 1.60 32.85
C GLU A 59 0.96 2.05 34.20
N ALA A 60 2.00 2.89 34.18
CA ALA A 60 2.70 3.35 35.37
C ALA A 60 1.89 4.25 36.36
N PRO A 61 0.85 5.01 35.99
CA PRO A 61 0.16 5.91 36.91
C PRO A 61 -1.06 5.23 37.54
N SER A 62 -0.83 4.36 38.52
CA SER A 62 -1.84 4.02 39.55
C SER A 62 -1.25 3.33 40.79
N ARG A 63 0.02 2.90 40.76
CA ARG A 63 0.70 2.35 41.94
C ARG A 63 1.29 3.44 42.84
N GLY A 64 0.38 4.14 43.52
CA GLY A 64 0.59 4.66 44.88
C GLY A 64 1.60 5.79 45.07
N THR A 65 1.08 7.02 45.20
CA THR A 65 1.44 7.82 46.38
C THR A 65 0.89 7.10 47.62
N PRO A 66 1.72 6.63 48.58
CA PRO A 66 1.21 6.14 49.85
C PRO A 66 0.69 7.34 50.66
N SER A 67 -0.61 7.63 50.55
CA SER A 67 -1.30 8.48 51.53
C SER A 67 -1.54 7.65 52.78
N GLY A 68 -0.85 7.99 53.87
CA GLY A 68 -1.16 7.50 55.20
C GLY A 68 -2.52 8.04 55.66
N GLU A 69 -3.36 7.14 56.14
CA GLU A 69 -4.63 7.43 56.80
C GLU A 69 -4.41 8.06 58.18
N THR A 70 -5.19 9.09 58.52
CA THR A 70 -6.14 9.05 59.65
C THR A 70 -6.97 10.33 59.71
N GLY A 71 -8.29 10.23 59.54
CA GLY A 71 -9.22 11.34 59.82
C GLY A 71 -10.56 11.24 59.05
N PRO A 72 -11.73 11.32 59.71
CA PRO A 72 -12.95 10.67 59.22
C PRO A 72 -13.83 11.55 58.32
N ALA A 73 -14.57 10.86 57.45
CA ALA A 73 -15.89 11.17 56.89
C ALA A 73 -16.20 12.64 56.53
N SER A 74 -16.17 12.98 55.23
CA SER A 74 -16.98 14.08 54.67
C SER A 74 -17.10 14.04 53.14
N ALA A 75 -18.27 13.63 52.66
CA ALA A 75 -19.04 14.18 51.54
C ALA A 75 -18.30 14.95 50.41
N ALA A 76 -17.48 14.29 49.58
CA ALA A 76 -16.83 14.94 48.43
C ALA A 76 -16.90 14.19 47.09
N ASP A 77 -17.60 13.05 46.99
CA ASP A 77 -17.65 12.24 45.76
C ASP A 77 -18.77 12.61 44.77
N SER A 78 -19.60 13.61 45.07
CA SER A 78 -20.67 14.05 44.15
C SER A 78 -20.22 15.09 43.10
N GLY A 79 -19.02 15.65 43.22
CA GLY A 79 -18.57 16.75 42.36
C GLY A 79 -18.08 16.31 40.98
N VAL A 80 -17.39 15.17 40.88
CA VAL A 80 -16.73 14.75 39.64
C VAL A 80 -17.72 14.12 38.65
N ALA A 81 -18.69 13.37 39.16
CA ALA A 81 -19.78 12.81 38.33
C ALA A 81 -20.66 13.92 37.75
N SER A 82 -20.99 14.94 38.55
CA SER A 82 -21.76 16.12 38.11
C SER A 82 -21.02 16.92 37.03
N ALA A 83 -19.72 17.15 37.20
CA ALA A 83 -18.92 17.91 36.22
C ALA A 83 -18.78 17.16 34.88
N LEU A 84 -18.71 15.83 34.91
CA LEU A 84 -18.64 15.01 33.69
C LEU A 84 -19.98 14.95 32.96
N GLU A 85 -21.10 14.86 33.68
CA GLU A 85 -22.44 14.95 33.09
C GLU A 85 -22.72 16.30 32.45
N GLU A 86 -22.30 17.40 33.09
CA GLU A 86 -22.49 18.76 32.59
C GLU A 86 -21.65 19.02 31.33
N LEU A 87 -20.41 18.50 31.29
CA LEU A 87 -19.54 18.56 30.10
C LEU A 87 -20.13 17.75 28.93
N LEU A 88 -20.67 16.55 29.21
CA LEU A 88 -21.32 15.72 28.18
C LEU A 88 -22.61 16.35 27.66
N ALA A 89 -23.37 17.06 28.50
CA ALA A 89 -24.54 17.81 28.09
C ALA A 89 -24.18 19.00 27.18
N GLN A 90 -23.12 19.75 27.51
CA GLN A 90 -22.63 20.85 26.67
C GLN A 90 -22.14 20.37 25.29
N MET A 91 -21.46 19.22 25.22
CA MET A 91 -21.02 18.64 23.96
C MET A 91 -22.18 18.17 23.06
N ARG A 92 -23.30 17.71 23.65
CA ARG A 92 -24.50 17.35 22.88
C ARG A 92 -25.22 18.59 22.33
N ALA A 93 -25.37 19.64 23.15
CA ALA A 93 -25.97 20.91 22.70
C ALA A 93 -25.16 21.59 21.57
N ALA A 94 -23.83 21.54 21.64
CA ALA A 94 -22.96 22.08 20.59
C ALA A 94 -23.05 21.29 19.26
N ARG A 95 -23.30 19.98 19.34
CA ARG A 95 -23.45 19.11 18.17
C ARG A 95 -24.78 19.33 17.46
N ASP A 96 -25.86 19.57 18.19
CA ASP A 96 -27.19 19.80 17.61
C ASP A 96 -27.34 21.24 17.06
N GLY A 97 -26.59 22.21 17.58
CA GLY A 97 -26.55 23.58 17.07
C GLY A 97 -25.79 23.77 15.75
N ALA A 98 -24.90 22.84 15.38
CA ALA A 98 -24.09 22.95 14.16
C ALA A 98 -24.83 22.59 12.86
N VAL A 99 -26.07 22.09 12.94
CA VAL A 99 -26.87 21.66 11.77
C VAL A 99 -27.82 22.77 11.28
N GLN A 100 -27.98 23.87 12.01
CA GLN A 100 -28.86 24.99 11.61
C GLN A 100 -28.09 26.31 11.49
N GLY A 101 -27.30 26.46 10.43
CA GLY A 101 -26.50 27.68 10.29
C GLY A 101 -25.77 27.89 8.98
N VAL A 102 -26.37 27.53 7.83
CA VAL A 102 -25.87 28.01 6.53
C VAL A 102 -27.01 28.62 5.74
N SER A 103 -27.25 29.91 5.97
CA SER A 103 -27.94 30.78 5.00
C SER A 103 -26.90 31.44 4.12
N PRO A 104 -27.13 31.55 2.80
CA PRO A 104 -26.17 32.17 1.88
C PRO A 104 -26.45 33.67 1.75
N ARG A 105 -25.44 34.53 1.86
CA ARG A 105 -25.46 35.89 1.28
C ARG A 105 -24.10 36.59 1.30
N GLY A 106 -23.81 37.27 0.17
CA GLY A 106 -22.73 38.23 -0.01
C GLY A 106 -21.72 37.76 -1.07
N GLY A 107 -21.81 38.11 -2.34
CA GLY A 107 -22.25 39.38 -2.90
C GLY A 107 -21.11 40.41 -2.83
N VAL A 108 -20.04 40.22 -3.61
CA VAL A 108 -19.00 41.23 -3.81
C VAL A 108 -18.97 41.60 -5.28
N ALA A 109 -19.39 42.84 -5.53
CA ALA A 109 -19.32 43.52 -6.81
C ALA A 109 -17.86 43.75 -7.23
N ARG A 110 -17.56 43.51 -8.51
CA ARG A 110 -16.34 44.03 -9.16
C ARG A 110 -16.72 44.70 -10.50
N ALA A 111 -16.05 45.83 -10.69
CA ALA A 111 -16.31 46.93 -11.62
C ALA A 111 -16.22 46.57 -13.13
N PRO A 112 -16.67 47.48 -14.03
CA PRO A 112 -16.98 47.18 -15.42
C PRO A 112 -15.73 47.16 -16.31
N ALA A 113 -15.65 46.16 -17.19
CA ALA A 113 -14.71 46.12 -18.30
C ALA A 113 -15.38 46.68 -19.57
N GLU A 114 -14.58 47.43 -20.35
CA GLU A 114 -14.93 48.11 -21.59
C GLU A 114 -15.59 47.20 -22.66
N PRO A 115 -16.48 47.76 -23.51
CA PRO A 115 -17.11 47.01 -24.58
C PRO A 115 -16.17 46.84 -25.79
N ALA A 116 -15.69 45.62 -25.99
CA ALA A 116 -15.15 45.19 -27.28
C ALA A 116 -16.29 44.97 -28.29
N ARG A 117 -16.13 45.56 -29.48
CA ARG A 117 -17.05 45.46 -30.63
C ARG A 117 -17.25 44.00 -31.07
N PRO A 118 -18.48 43.56 -31.39
CA PRO A 118 -18.69 42.27 -32.02
C PRO A 118 -18.50 42.35 -33.54
N LEU A 119 -17.74 41.39 -34.08
CA LEU A 119 -17.78 41.00 -35.50
C LEU A 119 -18.99 40.07 -35.71
N PRO A 120 -19.70 40.16 -36.85
CA PRO A 120 -20.83 39.28 -37.14
C PRO A 120 -20.32 37.91 -37.59
N VAL A 121 -20.51 36.89 -36.76
CA VAL A 121 -20.43 35.48 -37.18
C VAL A 121 -21.87 34.96 -37.31
N ALA A 122 -22.18 34.46 -38.49
CA ALA A 122 -23.49 33.96 -38.86
C ALA A 122 -23.88 32.77 -37.96
N VAL A 123 -25.00 32.93 -37.25
CA VAL A 123 -25.69 31.86 -36.53
C VAL A 123 -26.43 31.00 -37.57
N ARG A 124 -25.99 29.75 -37.74
CA ARG A 124 -26.78 28.68 -38.37
C ARG A 124 -27.02 27.58 -37.34
N GLY A 125 -28.30 27.31 -37.11
CA GLY A 125 -28.85 26.00 -36.76
C GLY A 125 -28.35 25.36 -35.46
N SER A 126 -28.99 25.69 -34.35
CA SER A 126 -29.02 24.84 -33.17
C SER A 126 -30.00 23.68 -33.39
N GLU A 127 -29.49 22.52 -33.82
CA GLU A 127 -30.13 21.22 -33.63
C GLU A 127 -29.88 20.74 -32.18
N PRO A 128 -30.88 20.19 -31.48
CA PRO A 128 -30.69 19.65 -30.14
C PRO A 128 -29.83 18.37 -30.20
N PRO A 129 -28.87 18.17 -29.28
CA PRO A 129 -28.04 16.97 -29.29
C PRO A 129 -28.91 15.75 -28.97
N ALA A 130 -28.83 14.77 -29.87
CA ALA A 130 -29.43 13.46 -29.73
C ALA A 130 -29.00 12.80 -28.41
N VAL A 131 -29.98 12.16 -27.80
CA VAL A 131 -29.86 11.23 -26.68
C VAL A 131 -28.67 10.31 -26.95
N ALA A 132 -27.68 10.31 -26.05
CA ALA A 132 -26.49 9.50 -26.15
C ALA A 132 -26.90 8.03 -26.31
N GLU A 133 -26.70 7.49 -27.51
CA GLU A 133 -26.81 6.07 -27.77
C GLU A 133 -25.79 5.38 -26.85
N GLU A 134 -26.29 4.59 -25.90
CA GLU A 134 -25.50 3.66 -25.10
C GLU A 134 -24.78 2.73 -26.07
N GLU A 135 -23.51 3.03 -26.38
CA GLU A 135 -22.72 2.21 -27.28
C GLU A 135 -22.71 0.76 -26.76
N PRO A 136 -23.12 -0.21 -27.61
CA PRO A 136 -23.27 -1.58 -27.21
C PRO A 136 -21.92 -2.12 -26.75
N GLY A 137 -21.91 -2.65 -25.52
CA GLY A 137 -20.74 -3.07 -24.76
C GLY A 137 -19.65 -3.66 -25.64
N GLY A 138 -18.56 -2.89 -25.78
CA GLY A 138 -17.36 -3.32 -26.48
C GLY A 138 -16.96 -4.71 -26.02
N ALA A 139 -16.88 -5.64 -26.97
CA ALA A 139 -16.46 -7.01 -26.75
C ALA A 139 -15.21 -7.00 -25.87
N ALA A 140 -15.29 -7.67 -24.71
CA ALA A 140 -14.18 -7.81 -23.80
C ALA A 140 -12.97 -8.31 -24.60
N THR A 141 -11.98 -7.44 -24.79
CA THR A 141 -10.73 -7.85 -25.42
C THR A 141 -10.11 -8.92 -24.54
N ASP A 142 -9.87 -10.09 -25.14
CA ASP A 142 -9.29 -11.27 -24.50
C ASP A 142 -7.78 -11.03 -24.28
N GLU A 143 -7.47 -9.97 -23.53
CA GLU A 143 -6.10 -9.70 -23.13
C GLU A 143 -5.66 -10.76 -22.12
N PRO A 144 -4.43 -11.27 -22.25
CA PRO A 144 -3.93 -12.29 -21.35
C PRO A 144 -3.91 -11.76 -19.91
N ALA A 145 -4.34 -12.61 -18.98
CA ALA A 145 -4.29 -12.29 -17.56
C ALA A 145 -2.86 -11.95 -17.13
N PRO A 146 -2.67 -10.96 -16.22
CA PRO A 146 -1.35 -10.56 -15.77
C PRO A 146 -0.65 -11.69 -15.01
N LEU A 147 0.66 -11.82 -15.24
CA LEU A 147 1.49 -12.73 -14.44
C LEU A 147 1.68 -12.13 -13.05
N ARG A 148 1.47 -12.93 -12.00
CA ARG A 148 1.50 -12.45 -10.62
C ARG A 148 2.29 -13.35 -9.70
N PHE A 149 2.99 -12.77 -8.73
CA PHE A 149 3.68 -13.50 -7.67
C PHE A 149 3.90 -12.62 -6.44
N LEU A 150 4.21 -13.27 -5.31
CA LEU A 150 4.57 -12.57 -4.08
C LEU A 150 6.09 -12.38 -4.00
N LEU A 151 6.50 -11.16 -3.71
CA LEU A 151 7.88 -10.76 -3.45
C LEU A 151 8.00 -10.31 -1.99
N ALA A 152 8.66 -11.11 -1.16
CA ALA A 152 8.96 -10.74 0.22
C ALA A 152 10.42 -10.27 0.31
N VAL A 153 10.64 -9.05 0.77
CA VAL A 153 11.95 -8.41 0.81
C VAL A 153 12.33 -8.12 2.25
N ASP A 154 13.53 -8.54 2.65
CA ASP A 154 14.05 -8.22 3.99
C ASP A 154 14.03 -6.70 4.22
N ASP A 155 13.56 -6.29 5.40
CA ASP A 155 13.41 -4.88 5.79
C ASP A 155 12.41 -4.02 5.02
N ALA A 156 11.88 -4.49 3.89
CA ALA A 156 10.89 -3.75 3.12
C ALA A 156 9.49 -4.36 3.19
N GLY A 157 9.34 -5.63 3.58
CA GLY A 157 8.03 -6.29 3.72
C GLY A 157 7.59 -7.05 2.47
N GLU A 158 6.29 -7.28 2.33
CA GLU A 158 5.71 -8.08 1.25
C GLU A 158 5.07 -7.21 0.18
N PHE A 159 5.27 -7.61 -1.07
CA PHE A 159 4.76 -6.96 -2.26
C PHE A 159 4.07 -8.00 -3.14
N LEU A 160 2.93 -7.63 -3.70
CA LEU A 160 2.36 -8.34 -4.83
C LEU A 160 2.94 -7.73 -6.11
N VAL A 161 3.57 -8.54 -6.95
CA VAL A 161 4.07 -8.09 -8.26
C VAL A 161 3.10 -8.59 -9.33
N ALA A 162 2.68 -7.69 -10.23
CA ALA A 162 1.81 -7.99 -11.36
C ALA A 162 2.43 -7.45 -12.66
N PHE A 163 2.69 -8.35 -13.61
CA PHE A 163 3.16 -8.02 -14.96
C PHE A 163 2.00 -8.08 -15.94
N GLY A 164 1.65 -6.94 -16.53
CA GLY A 164 0.56 -6.84 -17.48
C GLY A 164 0.39 -5.42 -18.02
N GLU A 165 -0.25 -5.28 -19.18
CA GLU A 165 -0.59 -3.96 -19.75
C GLU A 165 -1.72 -3.28 -18.95
N GLN A 166 -2.58 -4.09 -18.34
CA GLN A 166 -3.65 -3.66 -17.46
C GLN A 166 -3.82 -4.61 -16.27
N VAL A 167 -4.40 -4.09 -15.20
CA VAL A 167 -4.84 -4.88 -14.04
C VAL A 167 -6.23 -4.41 -13.59
N VAL A 168 -7.09 -5.36 -13.28
CA VAL A 168 -8.44 -5.14 -12.75
C VAL A 168 -8.44 -5.26 -11.23
N LEU A 169 -8.99 -4.26 -10.54
CA LEU A 169 -9.25 -4.26 -9.11
C LEU A 169 -10.71 -4.61 -8.86
N GLY A 170 -10.97 -5.42 -7.84
CA GLY A 170 -12.33 -5.82 -7.49
C GLY A 170 -12.40 -6.69 -6.26
N HIS A 171 -13.60 -7.15 -5.94
CA HIS A 171 -13.87 -7.89 -4.72
C HIS A 171 -13.28 -9.31 -4.76
N ALA A 172 -12.52 -9.67 -3.72
CA ALA A 172 -11.80 -10.93 -3.66
C ALA A 172 -12.66 -12.19 -3.84
N ARG A 173 -13.88 -12.19 -3.29
CA ARG A 173 -14.82 -13.33 -3.39
C ARG A 173 -15.45 -13.55 -4.77
N MET A 174 -15.37 -12.57 -5.67
CA MET A 174 -16.02 -12.69 -6.99
C MET A 174 -15.13 -13.41 -8.01
N GLY A 175 -13.80 -13.45 -7.78
CA GLY A 175 -12.88 -14.22 -8.62
C GLY A 175 -12.58 -13.62 -10.00
N GLU A 176 -13.11 -12.42 -10.32
CA GLU A 176 -12.93 -11.76 -11.62
C GLU A 176 -11.82 -10.70 -11.65
N ALA A 177 -11.23 -10.37 -10.50
CA ALA A 177 -10.22 -9.33 -10.37
C ALA A 177 -8.79 -9.89 -10.37
N ASP A 178 -7.88 -9.19 -11.06
CA ASP A 178 -6.44 -9.45 -11.01
C ASP A 178 -5.83 -9.07 -9.66
N LEU A 179 -6.35 -8.00 -9.06
CA LEU A 179 -6.01 -7.51 -7.74
C LEU A 179 -7.24 -7.64 -6.82
N PRO A 180 -7.48 -8.84 -6.26
CA PRO A 180 -8.59 -9.09 -5.37
C PRO A 180 -8.41 -8.38 -4.03
N LEU A 181 -9.35 -7.52 -3.66
CA LEU A 181 -9.37 -6.78 -2.41
C LEU A 181 -10.58 -7.20 -1.57
N LEU A 182 -10.38 -7.38 -0.27
CA LEU A 182 -11.48 -7.68 0.67
C LEU A 182 -12.12 -6.37 1.15
N ALA A 183 -12.96 -5.79 0.30
CA ALA A 183 -13.65 -4.53 0.55
C ALA A 183 -14.98 -4.50 -0.22
N ASP A 184 -15.85 -3.55 0.08
CA ASP A 184 -17.14 -3.36 -0.59
C ASP A 184 -16.93 -2.79 -2.02
N LEU A 185 -16.52 -3.69 -2.91
CA LEU A 185 -16.25 -3.46 -4.32
C LEU A 185 -17.13 -4.39 -5.15
N ASP A 186 -17.29 -4.06 -6.42
CA ASP A 186 -17.81 -4.99 -7.41
C ASP A 186 -16.76 -6.01 -7.87
N ALA A 187 -17.20 -7.03 -8.60
CA ALA A 187 -16.32 -8.06 -9.17
C ALA A 187 -15.19 -7.46 -10.01
N ARG A 188 -15.52 -6.44 -10.80
CA ARG A 188 -14.59 -5.64 -11.61
C ARG A 188 -14.93 -4.18 -11.36
N HIS A 189 -14.24 -3.57 -10.41
CA HIS A 189 -14.59 -2.24 -9.90
C HIS A 189 -13.78 -1.14 -10.60
N ALA A 190 -12.49 -1.35 -10.79
CA ALA A 190 -11.60 -0.40 -11.44
C ALA A 190 -10.58 -1.11 -12.32
N ARG A 191 -10.01 -0.40 -13.28
CA ARG A 191 -8.91 -0.87 -14.11
C ARG A 191 -7.78 0.12 -14.09
N ILE A 192 -6.55 -0.35 -13.85
CA ILE A 192 -5.35 0.45 -14.05
C ILE A 192 -4.64 -0.05 -15.30
N ARG A 193 -4.33 0.86 -16.22
CA ARG A 193 -3.70 0.55 -17.51
C ARG A 193 -2.42 1.37 -17.71
N GLY A 194 -1.38 0.69 -18.18
CA GLY A 194 -0.14 1.34 -18.61
C GLY A 194 -0.27 1.86 -20.05
N GLY A 195 0.13 3.11 -20.28
CA GLY A 195 0.20 3.76 -21.59
C GLY A 195 1.59 4.35 -21.85
N GLU A 196 1.79 4.97 -23.01
CA GLU A 196 2.96 5.82 -23.27
C GLU A 196 2.49 7.21 -23.62
N SER A 197 3.20 8.19 -23.08
CA SER A 197 3.16 9.55 -23.59
C SER A 197 4.33 9.75 -24.54
N PHE A 198 4.05 10.31 -25.72
CA PHE A 198 5.06 10.65 -26.72
C PHE A 198 6.16 11.59 -26.18
N HIS A 199 5.84 12.38 -25.14
CA HIS A 199 6.75 13.35 -24.54
C HIS A 199 7.17 13.01 -23.10
N GLY A 200 6.50 12.08 -22.42
CA GLY A 200 6.58 11.90 -20.97
C GLY A 200 7.04 10.53 -20.48
N GLY A 201 7.24 9.55 -21.37
CA GLY A 201 7.58 8.18 -20.97
C GLY A 201 6.34 7.38 -20.53
N ALA A 202 6.46 6.60 -19.46
CA ALA A 202 5.37 5.75 -19.00
C ALA A 202 4.20 6.58 -18.44
N LEU A 203 3.01 6.33 -18.99
CA LEU A 203 1.74 6.89 -18.55
C LEU A 203 0.96 5.81 -17.79
N TRP A 204 0.19 6.19 -16.78
CA TRP A 204 -0.75 5.28 -16.11
C TRP A 204 -2.12 5.92 -16.02
N LEU A 205 -3.15 5.16 -16.34
CA LEU A 205 -4.55 5.57 -16.32
C LEU A 205 -5.32 4.67 -15.35
N ILE A 206 -6.26 5.24 -14.61
CA ILE A 206 -7.29 4.48 -13.90
C ILE A 206 -8.66 4.78 -14.49
N GLU A 207 -9.43 3.74 -14.75
CA GLU A 207 -10.75 3.81 -15.35
C GLU A 207 -11.77 3.09 -14.43
N PRO A 208 -12.92 3.70 -14.12
CA PRO A 208 -14.00 3.00 -13.45
C PRO A 208 -14.62 1.95 -14.38
N LEU A 209 -14.94 0.78 -13.83
CA LEU A 209 -15.64 -0.28 -14.56
C LEU A 209 -17.10 -0.35 -14.08
N ALA A 210 -18.00 -0.87 -14.91
CA ALA A 210 -19.40 -1.15 -14.54
C ALA A 210 -20.13 0.03 -13.83
N GLY A 211 -19.85 1.26 -14.24
CA GLY A 211 -20.48 2.46 -13.67
C GLY A 211 -20.05 2.82 -12.24
N GLN A 212 -18.98 2.20 -11.73
CA GLN A 212 -18.50 2.44 -10.38
C GLN A 212 -17.97 3.87 -10.20
N SER A 213 -18.13 4.40 -8.98
CA SER A 213 -17.58 5.70 -8.63
C SER A 213 -16.18 5.55 -8.04
N ILE A 214 -15.22 6.20 -8.67
CA ILE A 214 -13.84 6.28 -8.19
C ILE A 214 -13.50 7.76 -8.02
N THR A 215 -12.66 8.06 -7.03
CA THR A 215 -12.08 9.39 -6.86
C THR A 215 -10.58 9.35 -7.06
N VAL A 216 -10.02 10.40 -7.66
CA VAL A 216 -8.57 10.63 -7.75
C VAL A 216 -8.30 12.03 -7.20
N ARG A 217 -7.41 12.13 -6.21
CA ARG A 217 -7.17 13.36 -5.44
C ARG A 217 -8.45 13.94 -4.83
N GLY A 218 -9.36 13.07 -4.40
CA GLY A 218 -10.66 13.42 -3.80
C GLY A 218 -11.73 13.91 -4.79
N ALA A 219 -11.43 14.00 -6.09
CA ALA A 219 -12.40 14.37 -7.11
C ALA A 219 -12.93 13.11 -7.84
N PRO A 220 -14.25 12.97 -8.06
CA PRO A 220 -14.78 11.84 -8.82
C PRO A 220 -14.30 11.90 -10.27
N ILE A 221 -13.99 10.74 -10.84
CA ILE A 221 -13.56 10.60 -12.24
C ILE A 221 -14.70 10.03 -13.09
N GLY A 222 -14.75 10.42 -14.36
CA GLY A 222 -15.75 9.92 -15.32
C GLY A 222 -15.36 8.57 -15.94
N ALA A 223 -16.21 8.06 -16.82
CA ALA A 223 -15.98 6.79 -17.54
C ALA A 223 -14.68 6.77 -18.37
N GLY A 224 -14.21 7.93 -18.83
CA GLY A 224 -12.93 8.05 -19.55
C GLY A 224 -11.68 7.90 -18.67
N GLY A 225 -11.85 7.75 -17.36
CA GLY A 225 -10.77 7.58 -16.41
C GLY A 225 -10.00 8.86 -16.07
N ALA A 226 -8.85 8.69 -15.42
CA ALA A 226 -7.92 9.76 -15.09
C ALA A 226 -6.47 9.27 -15.17
N GLU A 227 -5.58 10.18 -15.57
CA GLU A 227 -4.14 9.99 -15.49
C GLU A 227 -3.66 10.05 -14.04
N LEU A 228 -2.79 9.10 -13.69
CA LEU A 228 -2.21 8.96 -12.35
C LEU A 228 -0.80 9.56 -12.32
N GLY A 229 -0.61 10.53 -11.41
CA GLY A 229 0.68 11.10 -11.06
C GLY A 229 1.23 10.55 -9.74
N ASP A 230 2.55 10.70 -9.53
CA ASP A 230 3.21 10.31 -8.27
C ASP A 230 2.55 10.99 -7.06
N GLY A 231 2.19 10.18 -6.06
CA GLY A 231 1.53 10.63 -4.83
C GLY A 231 0.01 10.70 -4.90
N ASP A 232 -0.62 10.47 -6.05
CA ASP A 232 -2.07 10.56 -6.19
C ASP A 232 -2.78 9.56 -5.25
N GLU A 233 -3.78 10.06 -4.53
CA GLU A 233 -4.68 9.24 -3.71
C GLU A 233 -5.91 8.85 -4.52
N ILE A 234 -6.19 7.55 -4.55
CA ILE A 234 -7.29 6.96 -5.30
C ILE A 234 -8.28 6.40 -4.29
N GLY A 235 -9.51 6.92 -4.24
CA GLY A 235 -10.59 6.34 -3.44
C GLY A 235 -11.43 5.40 -4.29
N LEU A 236 -11.48 4.11 -3.92
CA LEU A 236 -12.31 3.09 -4.57
C LEU A 236 -13.66 2.90 -3.85
N ALA A 237 -13.64 2.97 -2.51
CA ALA A 237 -14.84 2.88 -1.68
C ALA A 237 -14.65 3.76 -0.43
N PRO A 238 -15.70 4.02 0.38
CA PRO A 238 -15.59 4.91 1.55
C PRO A 238 -14.46 4.58 2.53
N ASN A 239 -14.08 3.30 2.64
CA ASN A 239 -13.01 2.82 3.53
C ASN A 239 -11.85 2.17 2.78
N LEU A 240 -11.79 2.31 1.45
CA LEU A 240 -10.74 1.72 0.63
C LEU A 240 -10.12 2.76 -0.27
N GLY A 241 -8.83 2.98 -0.07
CA GLY A 241 -8.04 3.87 -0.90
C GLY A 241 -6.69 3.27 -1.24
N LEU A 242 -6.08 3.82 -2.26
CA LEU A 242 -4.74 3.51 -2.74
C LEU A 242 -3.94 4.81 -2.76
N ARG A 243 -2.64 4.73 -2.53
CA ARG A 243 -1.72 5.80 -2.94
C ARG A 243 -0.83 5.30 -4.06
N PHE A 244 -0.81 6.05 -5.16
CA PHE A 244 -0.04 5.74 -6.35
C PHE A 244 1.35 6.36 -6.27
N PHE A 245 2.38 5.63 -6.68
CA PHE A 245 3.76 6.11 -6.72
C PHE A 245 4.45 5.73 -8.02
N LEU A 246 5.29 6.64 -8.52
CA LEU A 246 6.19 6.47 -9.67
C LEU A 246 7.63 6.76 -9.26
N PRO A 247 8.31 5.84 -8.56
CA PRO A 247 9.69 6.07 -8.11
C PRO A 247 10.67 6.37 -9.24
N GLU A 248 10.51 5.71 -10.39
CA GLU A 248 11.33 5.91 -11.59
C GLU A 248 10.44 5.90 -12.84
N VAL A 249 10.11 7.08 -13.39
CA VAL A 249 9.17 7.24 -14.51
C VAL A 249 9.57 6.42 -15.75
N ALA A 250 10.88 6.31 -16.02
CA ALA A 250 11.40 5.57 -17.17
C ALA A 250 11.36 4.04 -17.02
N SER A 251 11.09 3.52 -15.82
CA SER A 251 11.17 2.08 -15.54
C SER A 251 9.97 1.27 -16.04
N GLY A 252 8.85 1.92 -16.36
CA GLY A 252 7.59 1.23 -16.65
C GLY A 252 7.01 0.49 -15.45
N VAL A 253 7.43 0.82 -14.22
CA VAL A 253 6.93 0.24 -12.97
C VAL A 253 6.28 1.32 -12.12
N CYS A 254 5.09 1.04 -11.61
CA CYS A 254 4.46 1.86 -10.56
C CYS A 254 4.22 1.04 -9.30
N ARG A 255 4.04 1.73 -8.17
CA ARG A 255 3.75 1.11 -6.88
C ARG A 255 2.41 1.65 -6.36
N LEU A 256 1.54 0.74 -5.95
CA LEU A 256 0.33 1.05 -5.20
C LEU A 256 0.57 0.73 -3.73
N GLU A 257 0.29 1.67 -2.84
CA GLU A 257 0.19 1.44 -1.40
C GLU A 257 -1.28 1.36 -1.02
N LEU A 258 -1.71 0.22 -0.47
CA LEU A 258 -3.07 0.00 -0.02
C LEU A 258 -3.28 0.69 1.33
N LEU A 259 -4.25 1.59 1.41
CA LEU A 259 -4.53 2.38 2.60
C LEU A 259 -5.50 1.66 3.53
N HIS A 260 -5.64 2.18 4.75
CA HIS A 260 -6.61 1.71 5.75
C HIS A 260 -6.48 0.22 6.14
N GLY A 261 -5.28 -0.35 6.01
CA GLY A 261 -5.01 -1.75 6.34
C GLY A 261 -5.56 -2.75 5.31
N ALA A 262 -5.93 -2.29 4.12
CA ALA A 262 -6.26 -3.17 3.03
C ALA A 262 -5.02 -3.96 2.57
N GLU A 263 -5.25 -5.21 2.17
CA GLU A 263 -4.21 -6.13 1.71
C GLU A 263 -4.71 -6.87 0.47
N CYS A 264 -3.79 -7.21 -0.43
CA CYS A 264 -4.02 -8.06 -1.58
C CYS A 264 -3.05 -9.25 -1.46
N PHE A 265 -3.58 -10.46 -1.26
CA PHE A 265 -2.77 -11.65 -0.97
C PHE A 265 -1.80 -11.48 0.22
N GLY A 266 -2.22 -10.74 1.26
CA GLY A 266 -1.39 -10.42 2.43
C GLY A 266 -0.35 -9.32 2.21
N ALA A 267 -0.22 -8.80 0.99
CA ALA A 267 0.65 -7.66 0.69
C ALA A 267 -0.14 -6.35 0.79
N SER A 268 0.39 -5.38 1.54
CA SER A 268 -0.17 -4.02 1.61
C SER A 268 0.32 -3.12 0.47
N ARG A 269 1.19 -3.65 -0.40
CA ARG A 269 1.83 -2.92 -1.50
C ARG A 269 1.82 -3.78 -2.75
N VAL A 270 1.47 -3.17 -3.88
CA VAL A 270 1.43 -3.81 -5.19
C VAL A 270 2.40 -3.10 -6.12
N LEU A 271 3.14 -3.85 -6.92
CA LEU A 271 4.02 -3.35 -7.97
C LEU A 271 3.43 -3.76 -9.31
N LEU A 272 3.06 -2.77 -10.13
CA LEU A 272 2.58 -3.02 -11.48
C LEU A 272 3.74 -2.79 -12.44
N VAL A 273 4.04 -3.80 -13.23
CA VAL A 273 5.16 -3.79 -14.18
C VAL A 273 4.58 -3.95 -15.57
N LYS A 274 4.86 -2.99 -16.45
CA LYS A 274 4.48 -3.11 -17.85
C LYS A 274 5.36 -4.20 -18.51
N PRO A 275 4.82 -5.13 -19.30
CA PRO A 275 5.57 -6.24 -19.89
C PRO A 275 6.49 -5.83 -21.06
N ARG A 276 6.74 -4.53 -21.27
CA ARG A 276 7.58 -4.04 -22.38
C ARG A 276 9.06 -4.37 -22.18
N SER A 277 9.77 -4.45 -23.29
CA SER A 277 11.23 -4.64 -23.30
C SER A 277 11.92 -3.55 -22.49
N GLY A 278 12.54 -3.96 -21.38
CA GLY A 278 13.30 -3.07 -20.50
C GLY A 278 12.57 -2.55 -19.28
N ALA A 279 11.31 -2.95 -19.02
CA ALA A 279 10.69 -2.64 -17.73
C ALA A 279 11.48 -3.31 -16.59
N ARG A 280 11.92 -2.50 -15.62
CA ARG A 280 12.87 -2.94 -14.60
C ARG A 280 12.42 -2.55 -13.22
N LEU A 281 12.09 -3.55 -12.43
CA LEU A 281 11.86 -3.40 -11.00
C LEU A 281 13.22 -3.35 -10.29
N ARG A 282 13.38 -2.43 -9.32
CA ARG A 282 14.65 -2.21 -8.62
C ARG A 282 14.48 -2.24 -7.11
N ILE A 283 15.33 -3.00 -6.44
CA ILE A 283 15.50 -3.02 -5.00
C ILE A 283 16.83 -2.38 -4.66
N GLY A 284 16.88 -1.40 -3.76
CA GLY A 284 18.11 -0.67 -3.51
C GLY A 284 18.06 0.26 -2.31
N ALA A 285 19.20 0.85 -1.94
CA ALA A 285 19.27 1.75 -0.78
C ALA A 285 18.67 3.14 -1.02
N ARG A 286 18.59 3.56 -2.27
CA ARG A 286 18.08 4.88 -2.64
C ARG A 286 16.55 4.92 -2.53
N ARG A 287 16.01 6.09 -2.18
CA ARG A 287 14.57 6.30 -1.99
C ARG A 287 13.77 6.33 -3.29
N ASP A 288 14.44 6.57 -4.42
CA ASP A 288 13.88 6.53 -5.77
C ASP A 288 13.82 5.10 -6.35
N ARG A 289 14.18 4.07 -5.56
CA ARG A 289 13.95 2.68 -5.94
C ARG A 289 12.52 2.27 -5.64
N HIS A 290 11.99 1.39 -6.49
CA HIS A 290 10.67 0.80 -6.33
C HIS A 290 10.49 0.17 -4.94
N ILE A 291 11.53 -0.55 -4.50
CA ILE A 291 11.66 -1.10 -3.16
C ILE A 291 12.93 -0.54 -2.51
N ALA A 292 12.75 0.46 -1.64
CA ALA A 292 13.85 1.05 -0.88
C ALA A 292 14.19 0.20 0.35
N VAL A 293 15.42 -0.33 0.41
CA VAL A 293 15.98 -1.12 1.52
C VAL A 293 17.18 -0.39 2.10
N ARG A 294 17.04 0.20 3.29
CA ARG A 294 18.10 1.03 3.88
C ARG A 294 19.36 0.21 4.12
N GLY A 295 20.50 0.73 3.65
CA GLY A 295 21.82 0.14 3.90
C GLY A 295 22.15 -1.05 3.00
N LEU A 296 21.33 -1.31 1.97
CA LEU A 296 21.66 -2.30 0.95
C LEU A 296 22.87 -1.80 0.13
N PRO A 297 23.98 -2.56 0.07
CA PRO A 297 25.20 -2.08 -0.58
C PRO A 297 25.12 -2.09 -2.11
N TYR A 298 24.26 -2.93 -2.68
CA TYR A 298 24.10 -3.10 -4.13
C TYR A 298 22.63 -3.14 -4.49
N ASP A 299 22.29 -2.55 -5.63
CA ASP A 299 20.94 -2.65 -6.15
C ASP A 299 20.71 -4.05 -6.76
N VAL A 300 19.47 -4.51 -6.69
CA VAL A 300 18.99 -5.73 -7.35
C VAL A 300 17.97 -5.33 -8.40
N ASP A 301 18.23 -5.69 -9.64
CA ASP A 301 17.33 -5.48 -10.76
C ASP A 301 16.53 -6.75 -11.04
N LEU A 302 15.23 -6.58 -11.30
CA LEU A 302 14.26 -7.63 -11.64
C LEU A 302 13.64 -7.26 -13.00
N GLU A 303 13.75 -8.15 -13.97
CA GLU A 303 13.25 -7.95 -15.34
C GLU A 303 12.57 -9.23 -15.82
N LEU A 304 11.40 -9.13 -16.45
CA LEU A 304 10.72 -10.26 -17.05
C LEU A 304 11.18 -10.40 -18.51
N ALA A 305 11.73 -11.55 -18.86
CA ALA A 305 12.16 -11.87 -20.22
C ALA A 305 11.87 -13.33 -20.52
N ASP A 306 11.21 -13.60 -21.65
CA ASP A 306 10.97 -14.97 -22.15
C ASP A 306 10.27 -15.91 -21.15
N GLY A 307 9.36 -15.36 -20.32
CA GLY A 307 8.68 -16.13 -19.26
C GLY A 307 9.55 -16.44 -18.04
N GLU A 308 10.75 -15.88 -17.96
CA GLU A 308 11.65 -15.97 -16.82
C GLU A 308 11.81 -14.61 -16.15
N LEU A 309 11.94 -14.62 -14.82
CA LEU A 309 12.37 -13.47 -14.05
C LEU A 309 13.89 -13.47 -13.99
N ALA A 310 14.51 -12.57 -14.74
CA ALA A 310 15.93 -12.30 -14.69
C ALA A 310 16.25 -11.36 -13.52
N LEU A 311 17.06 -11.85 -12.60
CA LEU A 311 17.53 -11.15 -11.42
C LEU A 311 19.00 -10.77 -11.65
N ARG A 312 19.38 -9.51 -11.43
CA ARG A 312 20.75 -9.04 -11.60
C ARG A 312 21.25 -8.28 -10.39
N CYS A 313 22.47 -8.58 -9.95
CA CYS A 313 23.16 -7.83 -8.91
C CYS A 313 24.68 -7.98 -9.07
N GLU A 314 25.42 -6.88 -8.97
CA GLU A 314 26.88 -6.88 -9.11
C GLU A 314 27.59 -7.71 -8.03
N ALA A 315 27.00 -7.82 -6.83
CA ALA A 315 27.52 -8.66 -5.75
C ALA A 315 27.28 -10.16 -5.96
N GLY A 316 26.49 -10.50 -6.97
CA GLY A 316 26.04 -11.85 -7.27
C GLY A 316 24.83 -12.30 -6.45
N LEU A 317 24.15 -13.32 -6.97
CA LEU A 317 22.88 -13.84 -6.48
C LEU A 317 22.97 -15.34 -6.25
N ARG A 318 22.31 -15.85 -5.21
CA ARG A 318 22.21 -17.29 -4.96
C ARG A 318 20.78 -17.69 -4.65
N ALA A 319 20.30 -18.73 -5.32
CA ALA A 319 19.03 -19.36 -5.00
C ALA A 319 19.20 -20.45 -3.93
N GLY A 320 18.27 -20.50 -2.99
CA GLY A 320 18.10 -21.58 -2.03
C GLY A 320 18.86 -21.42 -0.70
N PRO A 321 18.39 -22.10 0.36
CA PRO A 321 19.04 -22.09 1.66
C PRO A 321 20.37 -22.85 1.62
N GLY A 322 21.43 -22.25 2.18
CA GLY A 322 22.68 -22.99 2.46
C GLY A 322 23.68 -23.12 1.30
N SER A 323 23.56 -22.32 0.23
CA SER A 323 24.56 -22.27 -0.85
C SER A 323 25.85 -21.54 -0.41
N SER A 324 26.58 -22.10 0.55
CA SER A 324 27.84 -21.56 1.04
C SER A 324 29.02 -22.23 0.34
N GLY A 325 29.62 -21.58 -0.66
CA GLY A 325 30.95 -21.98 -1.17
C GLY A 325 31.29 -21.48 -2.57
N ALA A 326 30.37 -21.61 -3.52
CA ALA A 326 30.61 -21.18 -4.90
C ALA A 326 30.58 -19.63 -5.04
N PRO A 327 31.28 -19.03 -6.01
CA PRO A 327 31.02 -17.65 -6.40
C PRO A 327 29.57 -17.50 -6.87
N ALA A 328 28.92 -16.42 -6.44
CA ALA A 328 27.55 -16.14 -6.85
C ALA A 328 27.55 -15.53 -8.26
N PRO A 329 26.79 -16.04 -9.23
CA PRO A 329 26.67 -15.41 -10.54
C PRO A 329 26.03 -14.02 -10.40
N ALA A 330 26.41 -13.08 -11.27
CA ALA A 330 25.81 -11.74 -11.31
C ALA A 330 24.35 -11.74 -11.79
N GLU A 331 23.95 -12.78 -12.53
CA GLU A 331 22.59 -12.98 -13.03
C GLU A 331 22.05 -14.34 -12.55
N LEU A 332 20.79 -14.35 -12.12
CA LEU A 332 20.03 -15.54 -11.78
C LEU A 332 18.69 -15.48 -12.52
N ARG A 333 18.28 -16.58 -13.13
CA ARG A 333 16.99 -16.70 -13.81
C ARG A 333 16.11 -17.69 -13.08
N ILE A 334 14.85 -17.34 -12.90
CA ILE A 334 13.85 -18.23 -12.32
C ILE A 334 12.58 -18.21 -13.20
N PRO A 335 11.83 -19.32 -13.31
CA PRO A 335 10.56 -19.33 -14.02
C PRO A 335 9.59 -18.27 -13.45
N CYS A 336 8.82 -17.63 -14.32
CA CYS A 336 7.81 -16.64 -13.94
C CYS A 336 6.46 -16.96 -14.62
N PRO A 337 5.39 -17.26 -13.85
CA PRO A 337 5.34 -17.22 -12.39
C PRO A 337 6.16 -18.36 -11.76
N PRO A 338 6.69 -18.16 -10.54
CA PRO A 338 7.44 -19.20 -9.85
C PRO A 338 6.50 -20.35 -9.43
N GLU A 339 6.88 -21.59 -9.71
CA GLU A 339 6.08 -22.78 -9.29
C GLU A 339 6.19 -23.05 -7.78
N ARG A 340 7.26 -22.57 -7.16
CA ARG A 340 7.55 -22.74 -5.74
C ARG A 340 8.26 -21.51 -5.22
N ARG A 341 8.26 -21.35 -3.89
CA ARG A 341 9.07 -20.32 -3.24
C ARG A 341 10.56 -20.51 -3.56
N VAL A 342 11.20 -19.43 -4.02
CA VAL A 342 12.63 -19.33 -4.23
C VAL A 342 13.17 -18.25 -3.31
N ASP A 343 13.96 -18.63 -2.31
CA ASP A 343 14.70 -17.69 -1.47
C ASP A 343 16.01 -17.31 -2.19
N ILE A 344 16.29 -16.01 -2.25
CA ILE A 344 17.42 -15.43 -2.97
C ILE A 344 18.26 -14.64 -1.98
N VAL A 345 19.55 -14.94 -1.95
CA VAL A 345 20.54 -14.23 -1.13
C VAL A 345 21.45 -13.39 -2.03
N VAL A 346 21.67 -12.14 -1.66
CA VAL A 346 22.47 -11.18 -2.42
C VAL A 346 23.85 -11.02 -1.79
N GLY A 347 24.88 -11.18 -2.61
CA GLY A 347 26.27 -10.99 -2.20
C GLY A 347 26.81 -12.07 -1.25
N ARG A 348 27.96 -11.75 -0.64
CA ARG A 348 28.52 -12.50 0.50
C ARG A 348 28.24 -11.73 1.78
N ALA A 349 28.15 -12.47 2.89
CA ALA A 349 28.11 -11.85 4.21
C ALA A 349 29.46 -11.16 4.48
N GLU A 350 29.51 -9.84 4.37
CA GLU A 350 30.69 -9.03 4.69
C GLU A 350 30.57 -8.41 6.09
N GLY A 351 31.67 -8.40 6.83
CA GLY A 351 31.78 -7.64 8.09
C GLY A 351 30.81 -8.08 9.20
N GLY A 352 30.43 -9.36 9.24
CA GLY A 352 29.56 -9.91 10.30
C GLY A 352 28.10 -9.46 10.22
N ARG A 353 27.69 -8.73 9.17
CA ARG A 353 26.28 -8.44 8.91
C ARG A 353 25.61 -9.66 8.25
N PRO A 354 24.35 -9.96 8.60
CA PRO A 354 23.61 -10.99 7.88
C PRO A 354 23.47 -10.57 6.41
N PRO A 355 23.54 -11.51 5.46
CA PRO A 355 23.35 -11.20 4.06
C PRO A 355 21.90 -10.74 3.83
N PHE A 356 21.71 -9.84 2.86
CA PHE A 356 20.37 -9.44 2.45
C PHE A 356 19.72 -10.56 1.66
N ALA A 357 18.47 -10.88 1.99
CA ALA A 357 17.69 -11.86 1.28
C ALA A 357 16.31 -11.32 0.88
N PHE A 358 15.74 -11.95 -0.13
CA PHE A 358 14.34 -11.79 -0.51
C PHE A 358 13.84 -13.11 -1.06
N SER A 359 12.53 -13.26 -1.22
CA SER A 359 11.94 -14.48 -1.78
C SER A 359 10.86 -14.16 -2.80
N VAL A 360 10.81 -14.94 -3.86
CA VAL A 360 9.76 -14.91 -4.88
C VAL A 360 8.92 -16.19 -4.71
N SER A 361 7.61 -16.06 -4.57
CA SER A 361 6.70 -17.20 -4.30
C SER A 361 5.47 -17.15 -5.21
N PRO A 362 4.90 -18.31 -5.60
CA PRO A 362 3.62 -18.35 -6.30
C PRO A 362 2.55 -17.64 -5.48
N LEU A 363 1.49 -17.18 -6.16
CA LEU A 363 0.26 -16.86 -5.44
C LEU A 363 -0.35 -18.14 -4.87
N PRO A 364 -0.98 -18.06 -3.68
CA PRO A 364 -1.79 -19.16 -3.19
C PRO A 364 -2.95 -19.41 -4.16
N ASP A 365 -3.26 -20.68 -4.41
CA ASP A 365 -4.36 -21.05 -5.29
C ASP A 365 -5.68 -20.58 -4.66
N VAL A 366 -6.34 -19.61 -5.29
CA VAL A 366 -7.55 -18.98 -4.72
C VAL A 366 -8.71 -19.98 -4.67
N THR A 367 -8.69 -20.98 -5.55
CA THR A 367 -9.69 -22.04 -5.64
C THR A 367 -9.68 -22.99 -4.45
N GLU A 368 -8.55 -23.16 -3.76
CA GLU A 368 -8.48 -24.03 -2.58
C GLU A 368 -8.96 -23.35 -1.30
N SER A 369 -8.84 -22.02 -1.18
CA SER A 369 -9.21 -21.30 0.05
C SER A 369 -10.71 -21.03 0.21
N ALA A 370 -11.51 -21.29 -0.84
CA ALA A 370 -12.96 -21.06 -0.84
C ALA A 370 -13.80 -22.33 -0.58
N ARG A 371 -13.16 -23.48 -0.33
CA ARG A 371 -13.82 -24.76 0.03
C ARG A 371 -13.76 -25.01 1.54
#